data_AF-A0A0D2M3E8-F1
#
_entry.id   AF-A0A0D2M3E8-F1
#
_cell.length_a   1.000
_cell.length_b   1.000
_cell.length_c   1.000
_cell.angle_alpha   90.00
_cell.angle_beta   90.00
_cell.angle_gamma   90.00
#
_symmetry.space_group_name_H-M   'P 1'
#
loop_
_entity.id
_entity.type
_entity.pdbx_description
1 polymer ?
#
loop_
_entity_poly.entity_id
_entity_poly.type
_entity_poly.pdbx_seq_one_letter_code
_entity_poly.pdbx_strand_id
1 'polypeptide(L)'
;MAHLLALVPPTASGSLAAVIYVHVGALSVMMWDIICHLKQDYRLLYTDFCVKTFLYYLCRTTTVLYTLTKTVYLMGVTGNVGTNSFCQDRIGGEWVGAAFVTLFVYHAVVLAVVIMAVKQNVSADRENLKPHERYGRMARKKSLYLVKPLTTAEHVFFLLTTVLSMAVMIWFFASGKAGASSSVRLTAPVVYLVCSTIAIGRILRQTKFDEEKRRKESALSPQIKLETPARRDLYDSVTSTTRIIEPSFNEARGAHCDVIGLFETEPQGCIITIPPVVEIEVKQVVESGHDGHSRADSIGGISECSSHLPKGW
;
A
#
# COMPACT_ATOMS: atom_id res chain seq x y z
N MET A 1 6.06 -11.10 39.74
CA MET A 1 4.94 -10.30 39.20
C MET A 1 3.56 -10.74 39.73
N ALA A 2 3.28 -12.03 39.95
CA ALA A 2 1.96 -12.48 40.44
C ALA A 2 1.56 -11.96 41.83
N HIS A 3 2.51 -11.74 42.74
CA HIS A 3 2.22 -11.22 44.10
C HIS A 3 1.85 -9.73 44.15
N LEU A 4 2.18 -8.93 43.12
CA LEU A 4 1.87 -7.49 43.10
C LEU A 4 0.42 -7.20 42.71
N LEU A 5 -0.28 -8.17 42.11
CA LEU A 5 -1.67 -8.04 41.69
C LEU A 5 -2.67 -8.36 42.81
N ALA A 6 -2.23 -8.97 43.91
CA ALA A 6 -3.12 -9.43 44.99
C ALA A 6 -3.51 -8.34 46.01
N LEU A 7 -2.89 -7.15 45.94
CA LEU A 7 -3.06 -6.09 46.94
C LEU A 7 -3.96 -4.93 46.51
N VAL A 8 -4.50 -4.96 45.28
CA VAL A 8 -5.29 -3.82 44.78
C VAL A 8 -6.79 -4.15 44.82
N PRO A 9 -7.62 -3.40 45.57
CA PRO A 9 -9.05 -3.68 45.67
C PRO A 9 -9.72 -3.67 44.29
N PRO A 10 -10.62 -4.63 44.00
CA PRO A 10 -11.07 -4.97 42.64
C PRO A 10 -11.99 -3.93 41.96
N THR A 11 -12.38 -2.84 42.63
CA THR A 11 -13.40 -1.92 42.12
C THR A 11 -12.87 -0.68 41.42
N ALA A 12 -11.61 -0.28 41.65
CA ALA A 12 -10.97 0.85 40.96
C ALA A 12 -9.68 0.47 40.21
N SER A 13 -9.05 -0.65 40.57
CA SER A 13 -7.76 -1.11 40.07
C SER A 13 -7.80 -1.76 38.68
N GLY A 14 -8.94 -2.35 38.31
CA GLY A 14 -9.09 -3.08 37.06
C GLY A 14 -8.89 -2.21 35.82
N SER A 15 -9.34 -0.95 35.88
CA SER A 15 -9.24 -0.04 34.73
C SER A 15 -7.79 0.38 34.44
N LEU A 16 -7.00 0.71 35.47
CA LEU A 16 -5.61 1.13 35.29
C LEU A 16 -4.73 -0.04 34.83
N ALA A 17 -4.91 -1.22 35.43
CA ALA A 17 -4.18 -2.42 35.02
C ALA A 17 -4.42 -2.74 33.55
N ALA A 18 -5.69 -2.72 33.09
CA ALA A 18 -6.03 -2.92 31.69
C ALA A 18 -5.34 -1.90 30.76
N VAL A 19 -5.30 -0.62 31.14
CA VAL A 19 -4.62 0.43 30.35
C VAL A 19 -3.11 0.14 30.25
N ILE A 20 -2.47 -0.26 31.34
CA ILE A 20 -1.05 -0.64 31.35
C ILE A 20 -0.80 -1.80 30.40
N TYR A 21 -1.61 -2.86 30.47
CA TYR A 21 -1.48 -4.01 29.58
C TYR A 21 -1.63 -3.64 28.12
N VAL A 22 -2.58 -2.76 27.77
CA VAL A 22 -2.75 -2.31 26.38
C VAL A 22 -1.54 -1.52 25.89
N HIS A 23 -0.97 -0.63 26.71
CA HIS A 23 0.20 0.15 26.30
C HIS A 23 1.46 -0.72 26.17
N VAL A 24 1.68 -1.63 27.11
CA VAL A 24 2.80 -2.59 27.06
C VAL A 24 2.65 -3.51 25.85
N GLY A 25 1.44 -4.01 25.58
CA GLY A 25 1.14 -4.82 24.42
C GLY A 25 1.36 -4.06 23.10
N ALA A 26 0.89 -2.82 23.03
CA ALA A 26 1.09 -1.94 21.87
C ALA A 26 2.58 -1.67 21.61
N LEU A 27 3.37 -1.41 22.65
CA LEU A 27 4.82 -1.25 22.56
C LEU A 27 5.49 -2.56 22.10
N SER A 28 5.08 -3.70 22.64
CA SER A 28 5.61 -5.01 22.24
C SER A 28 5.35 -5.32 20.76
N VAL A 29 4.13 -5.08 20.28
CA VAL A 29 3.77 -5.26 18.85
C VAL A 29 4.57 -4.31 17.96
N MET A 30 4.76 -3.04 18.37
CA MET A 30 5.60 -2.09 17.63
C MET A 30 7.06 -2.54 17.56
N MET A 31 7.62 -3.00 18.69
CA MET A 31 9.00 -3.52 18.74
C MET A 31 9.15 -4.77 17.88
N TRP A 32 8.18 -5.68 17.93
CA TRP A 32 8.13 -6.87 17.09
C TRP A 32 8.12 -6.51 15.60
N ASP A 33 7.23 -5.59 15.18
CA ASP A 33 7.16 -5.15 13.79
C ASP A 33 8.47 -4.52 13.31
N ILE A 34 9.20 -3.80 14.18
CA ILE A 34 10.53 -3.23 13.88
C ILE A 34 11.55 -4.32 13.69
N ILE A 35 11.64 -5.28 14.61
CA ILE A 35 12.63 -6.35 14.56
C ILE A 35 12.42 -7.22 13.31
N CYS A 36 11.17 -7.63 13.03
CA CYS A 36 10.87 -8.50 11.89
C CYS A 36 11.11 -7.85 10.52
N HIS A 37 11.00 -6.52 10.41
CA HIS A 37 11.15 -5.81 9.15
C HIS A 37 12.43 -4.98 9.05
N LEU A 38 13.31 -5.05 10.06
CA LEU A 38 14.51 -4.21 10.16
C LEU A 38 15.38 -4.27 8.90
N LYS A 39 15.56 -5.46 8.31
CA LYS A 39 16.34 -5.63 7.07
C LYS A 39 15.72 -4.89 5.88
N GLN A 40 14.39 -4.94 5.75
CA GLN A 40 13.68 -4.27 4.66
C GLN A 40 13.69 -2.76 4.85
N ASP A 41 13.53 -2.31 6.10
CA ASP A 41 13.60 -0.90 6.44
C ASP A 41 15.02 -0.36 6.20
N TYR A 42 16.06 -1.06 6.66
CA TYR A 42 17.44 -0.67 6.38
C TYR A 42 17.67 -0.56 4.87
N ARG A 43 17.24 -1.54 4.08
CA ARG A 43 17.29 -1.45 2.61
C ARG A 43 16.51 -0.25 2.06
N LEU A 44 15.36 0.09 2.66
CA LEU A 44 14.57 1.26 2.30
C LEU A 44 15.38 2.56 2.42
N LEU A 45 16.15 2.67 3.51
CA LEU A 45 16.92 3.85 3.86
C LEU A 45 18.10 4.08 2.89
N TYR A 46 18.78 3.00 2.47
CA TYR A 46 19.99 3.11 1.65
C TYR A 46 19.74 3.17 0.15
N THR A 47 18.67 2.54 -0.39
CA THR A 47 18.52 2.51 -1.85
C THR A 47 17.84 3.75 -2.43
N ASP A 48 16.92 4.40 -1.70
CA ASP A 48 16.21 5.60 -2.20
C ASP A 48 15.77 6.48 -1.02
N PHE A 49 16.60 7.47 -0.68
CA PHE A 49 16.23 8.47 0.33
C PHE A 49 15.25 9.49 -0.28
N CYS A 50 13.97 9.19 -0.17
CA CYS A 50 12.88 10.09 -0.59
C CYS A 50 12.19 10.70 0.64
N VAL A 51 11.51 11.83 0.46
CA VAL A 51 10.65 12.46 1.48
C VAL A 51 9.64 11.45 2.07
N LYS A 52 9.13 10.52 1.25
CA LYS A 52 8.24 9.43 1.69
C LYS A 52 8.92 8.52 2.71
N THR A 53 10.16 8.12 2.44
CA THR A 53 11.00 7.30 3.33
C THR A 53 11.26 8.02 4.65
N PHE A 54 11.65 9.30 4.59
CA PHE A 54 11.88 10.10 5.79
C PHE A 54 10.62 10.22 6.67
N LEU A 55 9.47 10.54 6.07
CA LEU A 55 8.21 10.68 6.80
C LEU A 55 7.75 9.35 7.41
N TYR A 56 7.99 8.23 6.74
CA TYR A 56 7.76 6.90 7.30
C TYR A 56 8.58 6.66 8.59
N TYR A 57 9.89 6.93 8.54
CA TYR A 57 10.77 6.79 9.70
C TYR A 57 10.40 7.73 10.85
N LEU A 58 10.00 8.96 10.51
CA LEU A 58 9.53 9.93 11.50
C LEU A 58 8.25 9.45 12.19
N CYS A 59 7.25 9.00 11.43
CA CYS A 59 6.00 8.47 11.98
C CYS A 59 6.25 7.25 12.87
N ARG A 60 7.15 6.37 12.46
CA ARG A 60 7.47 5.16 13.22
C ARG A 60 8.22 5.47 14.51
N THR A 61 9.26 6.29 14.44
CA THR A 61 10.07 6.71 15.60
C THR A 61 9.22 7.47 16.63
N THR A 62 8.37 8.39 16.17
CA THR A 62 7.48 9.15 17.06
C THR A 62 6.45 8.25 17.74
N THR A 63 5.90 7.25 17.05
CA THR A 63 4.96 6.27 17.65
C THR A 63 5.64 5.40 18.70
N VAL A 64 6.86 4.93 18.44
CA VAL A 64 7.65 4.16 19.43
C VAL A 64 7.98 5.02 20.64
N LEU A 65 8.47 6.24 20.42
CA LEU A 65 8.83 7.14 21.51
C LEU A 65 7.60 7.49 22.37
N TYR A 66 6.45 7.73 21.73
CA TYR A 66 5.19 7.98 22.42
C TYR A 66 4.75 6.79 23.27
N THR A 67 4.69 5.59 22.69
CA THR A 67 4.26 4.36 23.40
C THR A 67 5.23 3.99 24.52
N LEU A 68 6.53 4.15 24.30
CA LEU A 68 7.57 3.94 25.31
C LEU A 68 7.44 4.92 26.47
N THR A 69 7.37 6.23 26.18
CA THR A 69 7.25 7.28 27.21
C THR A 69 5.98 7.08 28.03
N LYS A 70 4.86 6.74 27.38
CA LYS A 70 3.61 6.43 28.08
C LYS A 70 3.71 5.18 28.94
N THR A 71 4.34 4.11 28.45
CA THR A 71 4.52 2.88 29.21
C THR A 71 5.39 3.11 30.44
N VAL A 72 6.52 3.81 30.29
CA VAL A 72 7.41 4.18 31.41
C VAL A 72 6.67 5.07 32.41
N TYR A 73 5.91 6.06 31.95
CA TYR A 73 5.12 6.92 32.81
C TYR A 73 4.08 6.12 33.61
N LEU A 74 3.32 5.24 32.96
CA LEU A 74 2.30 4.42 33.61
C LEU A 74 2.92 3.45 34.62
N MET A 75 4.06 2.82 34.30
CA MET A 75 4.76 1.93 35.25
C MET A 75 5.39 2.69 36.41
N GLY A 76 6.00 3.86 36.16
CA GLY A 76 6.64 4.68 37.20
C GLY A 76 5.64 5.20 38.24
N VAL A 77 4.44 5.62 37.79
CA VAL A 77 3.37 6.08 38.69
C VAL A 77 2.89 4.97 39.62
N THR A 78 2.91 3.71 39.18
CA THR A 78 2.47 2.57 40.02
C THR A 78 3.50 2.14 41.08
N GLY A 79 4.76 2.57 40.97
CA GLY A 79 5.86 1.96 41.72
C GLY A 79 6.17 2.54 43.10
N ASN A 80 5.94 3.84 43.36
CA ASN A 80 6.60 4.48 44.52
C ASN A 80 5.88 5.63 45.22
N VAL A 81 4.64 5.99 44.86
CA VAL A 81 3.96 7.12 45.50
C VAL A 81 2.57 6.68 45.94
N GLY A 82 2.30 6.81 47.25
CA GLY A 82 0.96 6.65 47.80
C GLY A 82 -0.04 7.39 46.91
N THR A 83 -0.94 6.62 46.31
CA THR A 83 -1.84 7.03 45.24
C THR A 83 -2.88 8.02 45.74
N ASN A 84 -2.48 9.28 45.87
CA ASN A 84 -3.44 10.37 45.99
C ASN A 84 -4.01 10.57 44.57
N SER A 85 -5.18 9.99 44.32
CA SER A 85 -5.95 10.08 43.05
C SER A 85 -6.01 11.51 42.48
N PHE A 86 -5.94 12.50 43.37
CA PHE A 86 -5.92 13.93 43.06
C PHE A 86 -4.79 14.37 42.11
N CYS A 87 -3.58 13.79 42.20
CA CYS A 87 -2.46 14.19 41.33
C CYS A 87 -2.61 13.64 39.91
N GLN A 88 -3.25 12.49 39.76
CA GLN A 88 -3.37 11.81 38.47
C GLN A 88 -4.39 12.49 37.55
N ASP A 89 -5.50 12.98 38.10
CA ASP A 89 -6.54 13.68 37.33
C ASP A 89 -6.11 15.08 36.89
N ARG A 90 -5.43 15.83 37.76
CA ARG A 90 -4.97 17.19 37.43
C ARG A 90 -3.93 17.19 36.31
N ILE A 91 -2.97 16.27 36.37
CA ILE A 91 -1.95 16.12 35.33
C ILE A 91 -2.60 15.52 34.08
N GLY A 92 -3.44 14.49 34.23
CA GLY A 92 -4.08 13.80 33.11
C GLY A 92 -4.90 14.70 32.19
N GLY A 93 -5.61 15.69 32.74
CA GLY A 93 -6.42 16.65 31.98
C GLY A 93 -5.62 17.46 30.95
N GLU A 94 -4.43 17.94 31.31
CA GLU A 94 -3.58 18.74 30.41
C GLU A 94 -3.02 17.90 29.26
N TRP A 95 -2.69 16.63 29.53
CA TRP A 95 -2.19 15.71 28.50
C TRP A 95 -3.27 15.20 27.55
N VAL A 96 -4.55 15.26 27.94
CA VAL A 96 -5.66 14.88 27.05
C VAL A 96 -5.69 15.80 25.83
N GLY A 97 -5.53 17.11 26.03
CA GLY A 97 -5.45 18.08 24.94
C GLY A 97 -4.23 17.82 24.04
N ALA A 98 -3.06 17.62 24.63
CA ALA A 98 -1.83 17.35 23.89
C ALA A 98 -1.90 16.05 23.05
N ALA A 99 -2.52 15.00 23.59
CA ALA A 99 -2.72 13.75 22.85
C ALA A 99 -3.67 13.94 21.66
N PHE A 100 -4.71 14.75 21.83
CA PHE A 100 -5.63 15.09 20.76
C PHE A 100 -4.93 15.87 19.65
N VAL A 101 -4.17 16.92 20.01
CA VAL A 101 -3.37 17.70 19.05
C VAL A 101 -2.40 16.78 18.29
N THR A 102 -1.75 15.85 18.99
CA THR A 102 -0.83 14.88 18.38
C THR A 102 -1.54 13.98 17.36
N LEU A 103 -2.76 13.50 17.68
CA LEU A 103 -3.57 12.70 16.76
C LEU A 103 -3.94 13.49 15.50
N PHE A 104 -4.35 14.76 15.65
CA PHE A 104 -4.66 15.64 14.52
C PHE A 104 -3.43 15.96 13.67
N VAL A 105 -2.30 16.26 14.30
CA VAL A 105 -1.03 16.50 13.61
C VAL A 105 -0.61 15.25 12.85
N TYR A 106 -0.70 14.07 13.47
CA TYR A 106 -0.42 12.79 12.80
C TYR A 106 -1.30 12.60 11.57
N HIS A 107 -2.61 12.81 11.70
CA HIS A 107 -3.53 12.74 10.56
C HIS A 107 -3.24 13.76 9.46
N ALA A 108 -2.94 15.00 9.84
CA ALA A 108 -2.59 16.05 8.88
C ALA A 108 -1.31 15.70 8.11
N VAL A 109 -0.30 15.14 8.80
CA VAL A 109 0.94 14.66 8.17
C VAL A 109 0.66 13.49 7.24
N VAL A 110 -0.11 12.48 7.67
CA VAL A 110 -0.48 11.34 6.82
C VAL A 110 -1.27 11.80 5.59
N LEU A 111 -2.24 12.70 5.77
CA LEU A 111 -3.02 13.27 4.67
C LEU A 111 -2.12 14.06 3.71
N ALA A 112 -1.20 14.88 4.23
CA ALA A 112 -0.25 15.62 3.42
C ALA A 112 0.64 14.67 2.59
N VAL A 113 1.14 13.58 3.19
CA VAL A 113 1.91 12.54 2.49
C VAL A 113 1.10 11.94 1.34
N VAL A 114 -0.15 11.55 1.60
CA VAL A 114 -1.02 10.97 0.58
C VAL A 114 -1.27 11.97 -0.55
N ILE A 115 -1.57 13.23 -0.23
CA ILE A 115 -1.77 14.28 -1.24
C ILE A 115 -0.50 14.51 -2.07
N MET A 116 0.67 14.56 -1.43
CA MET A 116 1.94 14.72 -2.14
C MET A 116 2.24 13.51 -3.04
N ALA A 117 1.99 12.29 -2.56
CA ALA A 117 2.16 11.07 -3.35
C ALA A 117 1.23 11.06 -4.57
N VAL A 118 -0.04 11.43 -4.39
CA VAL A 118 -1.01 11.57 -5.50
C VAL A 118 -0.52 12.63 -6.49
N LYS A 119 -0.09 13.80 -6.03
CA LYS A 119 0.42 14.88 -6.91
C LYS A 119 1.63 14.44 -7.74
N GLN A 120 2.58 13.74 -7.14
CA GLN A 120 3.77 13.22 -7.83
C GLN A 120 3.40 12.18 -8.90
N ASN A 121 2.44 11.31 -8.60
CA ASN A 121 1.96 10.32 -9.57
C ASN A 121 1.23 11.01 -10.74
N VAL A 122 0.41 12.02 -10.46
CA VAL A 122 -0.28 12.81 -11.50
C VAL A 122 0.70 13.52 -12.42
N SER A 123 1.77 14.13 -11.88
CA SER A 123 2.77 14.84 -12.71
C SER A 123 3.52 13.88 -13.63
N ALA A 124 3.96 12.73 -13.11
CA ALA A 124 4.65 11.72 -13.90
C ALA A 124 3.76 11.13 -14.99
N ASP A 125 2.48 10.87 -14.70
CA ASP A 125 1.50 10.41 -15.67
C ASP A 125 1.25 11.45 -16.76
N ARG A 126 1.16 12.73 -16.38
CA ARG A 126 0.94 13.84 -17.32
C ARG A 126 2.07 13.94 -18.33
N GLU A 127 3.32 13.82 -17.90
CA GLU A 127 4.49 13.92 -18.78
C GLU A 127 4.59 12.77 -19.78
N ASN A 128 4.15 11.56 -19.42
CA ASN A 128 4.20 10.39 -20.29
C ASN A 128 3.07 10.29 -21.33
N LEU A 129 1.96 11.02 -21.14
CA LEU A 129 0.80 10.99 -22.05
C LEU A 129 1.03 11.82 -23.32
N LYS A 130 0.87 11.20 -24.49
CA LYS A 130 0.91 11.91 -25.78
C LYS A 130 -0.24 12.93 -25.87
N PRO A 131 -0.08 14.08 -26.57
CA PRO A 131 -1.10 15.12 -26.63
C PRO A 131 -2.50 14.63 -27.08
N HIS A 132 -2.56 13.70 -28.04
CA HIS A 132 -3.83 13.15 -28.53
C HIS A 132 -4.54 12.26 -27.50
N GLU A 133 -3.79 11.52 -26.67
CA GLU A 133 -4.36 10.71 -25.59
C GLU A 133 -4.94 11.58 -24.48
N ARG A 134 -4.31 12.74 -24.20
CA ARG A 134 -4.84 13.73 -23.24
C ARG A 134 -6.23 14.22 -23.66
N TYR A 135 -6.38 14.57 -24.94
CA TYR A 135 -7.65 15.04 -25.50
C TYR A 135 -8.73 13.94 -25.47
N GLY A 136 -8.36 12.71 -25.84
CA GLY A 136 -9.27 11.56 -25.80
C GLY A 136 -9.80 11.25 -24.39
N ARG A 137 -8.98 11.44 -23.35
CA ARG A 137 -9.42 11.26 -21.96
C ARG A 137 -10.35 12.36 -21.47
N MET A 138 -10.06 13.63 -21.80
CA MET A 138 -10.97 14.76 -21.53
C MET A 138 -12.35 14.53 -22.17
N ALA A 139 -12.37 14.16 -23.45
CA ALA A 139 -13.62 13.99 -24.20
C ALA A 139 -14.51 12.87 -23.63
N ARG A 140 -13.91 11.81 -23.05
CA ARG A 140 -14.66 10.68 -22.47
C ARG A 140 -15.13 10.91 -21.03
N LYS A 141 -14.96 12.10 -20.45
CA LYS A 141 -15.22 12.39 -19.02
C LYS A 141 -14.55 11.40 -18.06
N LYS A 142 -13.51 10.68 -18.51
CA LYS A 142 -12.74 9.81 -17.63
C LYS A 142 -11.82 10.70 -16.80
N SER A 143 -11.77 10.45 -15.49
CA SER A 143 -10.92 11.19 -14.55
C SER A 143 -9.52 11.38 -15.13
N LEU A 144 -9.14 12.64 -15.30
CA LEU A 144 -7.85 13.07 -15.84
C LEU A 144 -6.69 12.73 -14.90
N TYR A 145 -6.97 12.40 -13.65
CA TYR A 145 -6.00 12.52 -12.57
C TYR A 145 -5.21 11.26 -12.26
N LEU A 146 -5.58 10.08 -12.78
CA LEU A 146 -4.87 8.83 -12.48
C LEU A 146 -4.86 7.91 -13.71
N VAL A 147 -3.71 7.75 -14.39
CA VAL A 147 -3.53 6.68 -15.40
C VAL A 147 -3.48 5.34 -14.70
N LYS A 148 -2.81 5.30 -13.54
CA LYS A 148 -2.87 4.17 -12.63
C LYS A 148 -3.87 4.51 -11.53
N PRO A 149 -5.04 3.84 -11.45
CA PRO A 149 -5.89 4.00 -10.27
C PRO A 149 -5.01 3.72 -9.04
N LEU A 150 -5.17 4.52 -7.97
CA LEU A 150 -4.62 4.17 -6.66
C LEU A 150 -4.90 2.68 -6.48
N THR A 151 -3.87 1.92 -6.13
CA THR A 151 -4.00 0.48 -5.95
C THR A 151 -5.15 0.21 -4.99
N THR A 152 -5.89 -0.88 -5.18
CA THR A 152 -6.98 -1.25 -4.28
C THR A 152 -6.52 -1.25 -2.81
N ALA A 153 -5.26 -1.61 -2.57
CA ALA A 153 -4.63 -1.56 -1.26
C ALA A 153 -4.53 -0.13 -0.68
N GLU A 154 -4.14 0.88 -1.47
CA GLU A 154 -4.06 2.27 -1.03
C GLU A 154 -5.44 2.84 -0.69
N HIS A 155 -6.48 2.51 -1.48
CA HIS A 155 -7.86 2.91 -1.19
C HIS A 155 -8.38 2.25 0.09
N VAL A 156 -8.21 0.94 0.22
CA VAL A 156 -8.63 0.17 1.41
C VAL A 156 -7.93 0.72 2.65
N PHE A 157 -6.66 1.09 2.55
CA PHE A 157 -5.92 1.68 3.65
C PHE A 157 -6.44 3.06 4.05
N PHE A 158 -6.68 3.94 3.08
CA PHE A 158 -7.24 5.27 3.37
C PHE A 158 -8.62 5.16 4.02
N LEU A 159 -9.46 4.26 3.51
CA LEU A 159 -10.78 4.00 4.09
C LEU A 159 -10.65 3.41 5.50
N LEU A 160 -9.78 2.42 5.69
CA LEU A 160 -9.53 1.79 6.99
C LEU A 160 -9.04 2.81 8.03
N THR A 161 -8.07 3.66 7.68
CA THR A 161 -7.55 4.68 8.60
C THR A 161 -8.58 5.75 8.92
N THR A 162 -9.40 6.14 7.94
CA THR A 162 -10.52 7.08 8.17
C THR A 162 -11.57 6.49 9.10
N VAL A 163 -11.99 5.24 8.87
CA VAL A 163 -12.97 4.55 9.72
C VAL A 163 -12.41 4.34 11.13
N LEU A 164 -11.15 3.91 11.24
CA LEU A 164 -10.50 3.68 12.53
C LEU A 164 -10.33 5.01 13.31
N SER A 165 -10.03 6.13 12.65
CA SER A 165 -9.96 7.42 13.33
C SER A 165 -11.33 7.90 13.80
N MET A 166 -12.38 7.72 12.99
CA MET A 166 -13.75 8.03 13.40
C MET A 166 -14.16 7.18 14.61
N ALA A 167 -13.83 5.88 14.62
CA ALA A 167 -14.09 5.00 15.75
C ALA A 167 -13.35 5.46 17.02
N VAL A 168 -12.10 5.89 16.90
CA VAL A 168 -11.30 6.44 18.01
C VAL A 168 -11.93 7.72 18.56
N MET A 169 -12.39 8.61 17.68
CA MET A 169 -13.06 9.85 18.08
C MET A 169 -14.37 9.55 18.82
N ILE A 170 -15.18 8.64 18.30
CA ILE A 170 -16.42 8.19 18.96
C ILE A 170 -16.11 7.61 20.34
N TRP A 171 -15.13 6.70 20.43
CA TRP A 171 -14.68 6.11 21.69
C TRP A 171 -14.25 7.18 22.69
N PHE A 172 -13.43 8.12 22.25
CA PHE A 172 -12.87 9.17 23.10
C PHE A 172 -13.94 10.08 23.72
N PHE A 173 -14.97 10.43 22.94
CA PHE A 173 -16.10 11.22 23.45
C PHE A 173 -17.09 10.40 24.26
N ALA A 174 -17.39 9.17 23.85
CA ALA A 174 -18.29 8.28 24.59
C ALA A 174 -17.74 7.94 25.97
N SER A 175 -16.46 7.61 26.06
CA SER A 175 -15.76 7.34 27.33
C SER A 175 -15.69 8.56 28.24
N GLY A 176 -15.53 9.77 27.67
CA GLY A 176 -15.62 11.02 28.43
C GLY A 176 -16.99 11.23 29.06
N LYS A 177 -18.08 10.98 28.32
CA LYS A 177 -19.45 11.08 28.85
C LYS A 177 -19.75 10.04 29.93
N ALA A 178 -19.14 8.86 29.84
CA ALA A 178 -19.29 7.79 30.82
C ALA A 178 -18.50 8.00 32.12
N GLY A 179 -17.80 9.14 32.28
CA GLY A 179 -16.95 9.40 33.45
C GLY A 179 -15.71 8.53 33.51
N ALA A 180 -15.28 7.94 32.38
CA ALA A 180 -14.07 7.14 32.34
C ALA A 180 -12.83 8.02 32.58
N SER A 181 -11.83 7.46 33.27
CA SER A 181 -10.57 8.15 33.53
C SER A 181 -9.87 8.54 32.23
N SER A 182 -9.15 9.67 32.24
CA SER A 182 -8.39 10.17 31.09
C SER A 182 -7.49 9.11 30.46
N SER A 183 -6.90 8.23 31.27
CA SER A 183 -6.07 7.10 30.83
C SER A 183 -6.83 6.09 29.96
N VAL A 184 -8.06 5.75 30.34
CA VAL A 184 -8.94 4.85 29.55
C VAL A 184 -9.31 5.50 28.22
N ARG A 185 -9.60 6.80 28.23
CA ARG A 185 -9.93 7.57 27.01
C ARG A 185 -8.79 7.57 25.99
N LEU A 186 -7.55 7.61 26.47
CA LEU A 186 -6.33 7.60 25.63
C LEU A 186 -5.95 6.23 25.09
N THR A 187 -6.59 5.15 25.54
CA THR A 187 -6.23 3.79 25.14
C THR A 187 -6.55 3.51 23.66
N ALA A 188 -7.70 3.97 23.17
CA ALA A 188 -8.06 3.78 21.75
C ALA A 188 -7.14 4.55 20.79
N PRO A 189 -6.77 5.83 21.03
CA PRO A 189 -5.76 6.53 20.24
C PRO A 189 -4.43 5.78 20.13
N VAL A 190 -3.96 5.16 21.20
CA VAL A 190 -2.70 4.38 21.20
C VAL A 190 -2.79 3.19 20.26
N VAL A 191 -3.87 2.41 20.37
CA VAL A 191 -4.12 1.26 19.49
C VAL A 191 -4.20 1.72 18.03
N TYR A 192 -4.91 2.81 17.77
CA TYR A 192 -5.00 3.41 16.44
C TYR A 192 -3.63 3.79 15.87
N LEU A 193 -2.81 4.52 16.62
CA LEU A 193 -1.48 4.97 16.16
C LEU A 193 -0.57 3.80 15.83
N VAL A 194 -0.62 2.73 16.62
CA VAL A 194 0.15 1.50 16.36
C VAL A 194 -0.36 0.80 15.11
N CYS A 195 -1.66 0.57 15.00
CA CYS A 195 -2.25 -0.10 13.84
C CYS A 195 -2.03 0.69 12.54
N SER A 196 -2.21 2.02 12.56
CA SER A 196 -1.99 2.88 11.40
C SER A 196 -0.53 2.86 10.97
N THR A 197 0.41 2.94 11.91
CA THR A 197 1.84 2.93 11.61
C THR A 197 2.30 1.61 10.99
N ILE A 198 1.82 0.47 11.51
CA ILE A 198 2.11 -0.86 10.93
C ILE A 198 1.52 -0.96 9.52
N ALA A 199 0.27 -0.52 9.32
CA ALA A 199 -0.38 -0.57 8.03
C ALA A 199 0.32 0.31 6.98
N ILE A 200 0.72 1.53 7.35
CA ILE A 200 1.54 2.41 6.50
C ILE A 200 2.84 1.72 6.12
N GLY A 201 3.54 1.12 7.09
CA GLY A 201 4.79 0.42 6.84
C GLY A 201 4.64 -0.73 5.85
N ARG A 202 3.58 -1.53 5.98
CA ARG A 202 3.29 -2.63 5.04
C ARG A 202 3.09 -2.13 3.61
N ILE A 203 2.29 -1.07 3.44
CA ILE A 203 1.99 -0.52 2.12
C ILE A 203 3.24 0.05 1.48
N LEU A 204 4.02 0.85 2.21
CA LEU A 204 5.25 1.43 1.68
C LEU A 204 6.29 0.37 1.27
N ARG A 205 6.41 -0.70 2.06
CA ARG A 205 7.28 -1.84 1.73
C ARG A 205 6.80 -2.54 0.46
N GLN A 206 5.49 -2.78 0.35
CA GLN A 206 4.89 -3.43 -0.82
C GLN A 206 5.04 -2.57 -2.08
N THR A 207 4.75 -1.27 -2.00
CA THR A 207 4.88 -0.36 -3.15
C THR A 207 6.32 -0.32 -3.66
N LYS A 208 7.31 -0.29 -2.76
CA LYS A 208 8.72 -0.29 -3.19
C LYS A 208 9.14 -1.62 -3.78
N PHE A 209 8.67 -2.73 -3.22
CA PHE A 209 8.95 -4.05 -3.79
C PHE A 209 8.39 -4.16 -5.21
N ASP A 210 7.16 -3.67 -5.43
CA ASP A 210 6.54 -3.65 -6.76
C ASP A 210 7.27 -2.72 -7.73
N GLU A 211 7.77 -1.56 -7.27
CA GLU A 211 8.61 -0.67 -8.07
C GLU A 211 9.93 -1.35 -8.47
N GLU A 212 10.60 -2.03 -7.54
CA GLU A 212 11.85 -2.74 -7.82
C GLU A 212 11.61 -3.88 -8.83
N LYS A 213 10.53 -4.64 -8.65
CA LYS A 213 10.13 -5.71 -9.57
C LYS A 213 9.91 -5.16 -10.98
N ARG A 214 9.15 -4.07 -11.11
CA ARG A 214 8.92 -3.39 -12.41
C ARG A 214 10.21 -2.88 -13.03
N ARG A 215 11.12 -2.31 -12.23
CA ARG A 215 12.43 -1.86 -12.74
C ARG A 215 13.23 -3.03 -13.33
N LYS A 216 13.23 -4.19 -12.66
CA LYS A 216 13.89 -5.40 -13.16
C LYS A 216 13.22 -5.92 -14.43
N GLU A 217 11.89 -6.01 -14.46
CA GLU A 217 11.14 -6.45 -15.65
C GLU A 217 11.39 -5.52 -16.86
N SER A 218 11.43 -4.21 -16.65
CA SER A 218 11.77 -3.25 -17.71
C SER A 218 13.23 -3.34 -18.18
N ALA A 219 14.16 -3.74 -17.30
CA ALA A 219 15.55 -3.96 -17.67
C ALA A 219 15.76 -5.30 -18.40
N LEU A 220 14.95 -6.31 -18.08
CA LEU A 220 15.00 -7.64 -18.70
C LEU A 220 14.18 -7.76 -19.98
N SER A 221 13.21 -6.87 -20.23
CA SER A 221 12.55 -6.79 -21.52
C SER A 221 13.51 -6.09 -22.47
N PRO A 222 14.34 -6.79 -23.28
CA PRO A 222 15.05 -6.12 -24.35
C PRO A 222 14.03 -5.32 -25.14
N GLN A 223 14.39 -4.12 -25.56
CA GLN A 223 13.62 -3.44 -26.59
C GLN A 223 13.74 -4.28 -27.85
N ILE A 224 12.94 -5.33 -27.94
CA ILE A 224 12.52 -5.87 -29.22
C ILE A 224 11.73 -4.71 -29.81
N LYS A 225 12.45 -3.79 -30.47
CA LYS A 225 11.89 -3.04 -31.57
C LYS A 225 11.43 -4.12 -32.53
N LEU A 226 10.19 -4.57 -32.34
CA LEU A 226 9.41 -5.08 -33.44
C LEU A 226 9.36 -3.87 -34.37
N GLU A 227 10.30 -3.81 -35.31
CA GLU A 227 10.10 -3.04 -36.51
C GLU A 227 8.85 -3.63 -37.12
N THR A 228 7.69 -3.09 -36.72
CA THR A 228 6.46 -3.28 -37.48
C THR A 228 6.81 -2.79 -38.86
N PRO A 229 6.90 -3.69 -39.86
CA PRO A 229 7.24 -3.29 -41.22
C PRO A 229 6.26 -2.18 -41.60
N ALA A 230 6.79 -1.10 -42.18
CA ALA A 230 6.00 0.04 -42.56
C ALA A 230 4.78 -0.46 -43.34
N ARG A 231 3.59 -0.22 -42.78
CA ARG A 231 2.28 -0.60 -43.32
C ARG A 231 1.96 0.26 -44.55
N ARG A 232 2.82 0.22 -45.57
CA ARG A 232 2.62 0.89 -46.86
C ARG A 232 2.22 -0.06 -47.97
N ASP A 233 2.46 -1.37 -47.85
CA ASP A 233 2.27 -2.26 -49.01
C ASP A 233 1.08 -3.23 -48.87
N LEU A 234 0.33 -3.21 -47.75
CA LEU A 234 -0.79 -4.12 -47.53
C LEU A 234 -2.18 -3.54 -47.89
N TYR A 235 -2.23 -2.53 -48.76
CA TYR A 235 -3.49 -2.06 -49.34
C TYR A 235 -3.55 -2.19 -50.87
N ASP A 236 -2.44 -2.55 -51.53
CA ASP A 236 -2.38 -2.62 -53.00
C ASP A 236 -2.51 -4.04 -53.58
N SER A 237 -2.65 -5.09 -52.76
CA SER A 237 -2.80 -6.47 -53.27
C SER A 237 -4.11 -7.20 -52.97
N VAL A 238 -5.09 -6.55 -52.32
CA VAL A 238 -6.45 -7.10 -52.18
C VAL A 238 -7.37 -6.55 -53.28
N THR A 239 -6.92 -6.75 -54.53
CA THR A 239 -7.73 -6.60 -55.74
C THR A 239 -7.76 -7.92 -56.51
N SER A 240 -7.80 -9.05 -55.80
CA SER A 240 -8.01 -10.37 -56.39
C SER A 240 -9.33 -10.95 -55.90
N THR A 241 -10.36 -10.71 -56.70
CA THR A 241 -11.42 -11.68 -57.00
C THR A 241 -12.10 -12.30 -55.79
N THR A 242 -12.85 -11.50 -55.04
CA THR A 242 -14.04 -12.02 -54.36
C THR A 242 -15.09 -12.28 -55.44
N ARG A 243 -15.07 -13.50 -56.00
CA ARG A 243 -16.26 -14.05 -56.66
C ARG A 243 -17.35 -14.07 -55.60
N ILE A 244 -18.35 -13.23 -55.83
CA ILE A 244 -19.65 -13.29 -55.20
C ILE A 244 -20.23 -14.67 -55.53
N ILE A 245 -20.06 -15.63 -54.64
CA ILE A 245 -21.00 -16.73 -54.52
C ILE A 245 -22.05 -16.18 -53.59
N GLU A 246 -23.17 -15.73 -54.15
CA GLU A 246 -24.39 -15.44 -53.39
C GLU A 246 -24.82 -16.74 -52.70
N PRO A 247 -24.78 -16.86 -51.36
CA PRO A 247 -25.60 -17.85 -50.70
C PRO A 247 -27.05 -17.37 -50.84
N SER A 248 -27.85 -18.16 -51.55
CA SER A 248 -29.30 -18.04 -51.65
C SER A 248 -29.90 -17.75 -50.27
N PHE A 249 -30.46 -16.55 -50.16
CA PHE A 249 -31.12 -16.01 -48.98
C PHE A 249 -32.45 -16.75 -48.78
N ASN A 250 -32.40 -17.92 -48.13
CA ASN A 250 -33.61 -18.55 -47.59
C ASN A 250 -33.91 -17.95 -46.22
N GLU A 251 -34.89 -17.05 -46.26
CA GLU A 251 -35.86 -16.70 -45.23
C GLU A 251 -35.78 -17.53 -43.93
N ALA A 252 -35.04 -17.02 -42.94
CA ALA A 252 -35.23 -17.36 -41.54
C ALA A 252 -35.68 -16.08 -40.81
N ARG A 253 -36.99 -15.98 -40.61
CA ARG A 253 -37.63 -14.92 -39.81
C ARG A 253 -37.11 -14.95 -38.38
N GLY A 254 -36.75 -13.76 -37.89
CA GLY A 254 -37.07 -13.30 -36.54
C GLY A 254 -36.38 -14.00 -35.38
N ALA A 255 -35.29 -13.41 -34.91
CA ALA A 255 -34.99 -13.39 -33.48
C ALA A 255 -34.29 -12.07 -33.13
N HIS A 256 -35.11 -11.13 -32.64
CA HIS A 256 -34.67 -9.94 -31.92
C HIS A 256 -33.99 -10.42 -30.62
N CYS A 257 -32.68 -10.24 -30.49
CA CYS A 257 -32.00 -10.45 -29.21
C CYS A 257 -31.89 -9.11 -28.48
N ASP A 258 -32.94 -8.80 -27.72
CA ASP A 258 -32.85 -7.85 -26.62
C ASP A 258 -32.04 -8.50 -25.49
N VAL A 259 -30.92 -7.87 -25.13
CA VAL A 259 -30.10 -8.28 -23.98
C VAL A 259 -30.72 -7.65 -22.72
N ILE A 260 -31.72 -8.33 -22.16
CA ILE A 260 -32.20 -8.10 -20.80
C ILE A 260 -31.52 -9.15 -19.92
N GLY A 261 -30.67 -8.70 -18.99
CA GLY A 261 -30.17 -9.55 -17.92
C GLY A 261 -31.18 -9.62 -16.78
N LEU A 262 -31.41 -10.81 -16.22
CA LEU A 262 -31.65 -11.05 -14.79
C LEU A 262 -31.76 -12.56 -14.50
N PHE A 263 -30.88 -12.99 -13.59
CA PHE A 263 -31.00 -14.04 -12.56
C PHE A 263 -31.59 -15.46 -12.84
N GLU A 264 -30.83 -16.43 -12.31
CA GLU A 264 -31.20 -17.73 -11.74
C GLU A 264 -32.03 -18.72 -12.56
N THR A 265 -31.42 -19.85 -12.94
CA THR A 265 -31.63 -21.18 -12.31
C THR A 265 -30.86 -22.29 -13.06
N GLU A 266 -30.16 -23.11 -12.29
CA GLU A 266 -29.76 -24.53 -12.46
C GLU A 266 -29.21 -25.14 -13.78
N PRO A 267 -28.41 -26.23 -13.68
CA PRO A 267 -27.43 -26.60 -14.69
C PRO A 267 -27.96 -27.69 -15.62
N GLN A 268 -27.97 -27.43 -16.92
CA GLN A 268 -27.95 -28.49 -17.93
C GLN A 268 -26.84 -28.25 -18.95
N GLY A 269 -26.17 -29.34 -19.31
CA GLY A 269 -24.82 -29.40 -19.84
C GLY A 269 -24.54 -28.45 -21.00
N CYS A 270 -23.54 -27.60 -20.81
CA CYS A 270 -22.95 -26.78 -21.85
C CYS A 270 -21.83 -27.60 -22.52
N ILE A 271 -22.04 -27.99 -23.78
CA ILE A 271 -20.97 -28.53 -24.63
C ILE A 271 -20.06 -27.34 -24.98
N ILE A 272 -18.92 -27.27 -24.30
CA ILE A 272 -17.85 -26.31 -24.61
C ILE A 272 -17.20 -26.79 -25.91
N THR A 273 -17.58 -26.20 -27.04
CA THR A 273 -16.76 -26.27 -28.26
C THR A 273 -15.53 -25.41 -28.04
N ILE A 274 -14.41 -26.06 -27.74
CA ILE A 274 -13.09 -25.45 -27.67
C ILE A 274 -12.76 -24.93 -29.08
N PRO A 275 -12.48 -23.64 -29.29
CA PRO A 275 -12.02 -23.15 -30.59
C PRO A 275 -10.68 -23.79 -30.94
N PRO A 276 -10.42 -24.07 -32.23
CA PRO A 276 -9.19 -24.73 -32.65
C PRO A 276 -7.96 -23.95 -32.16
N VAL A 277 -7.06 -24.67 -31.50
CA VAL A 277 -5.74 -24.19 -31.10
C VAL A 277 -4.98 -23.90 -32.39
N VAL A 278 -4.75 -22.62 -32.67
CA VAL A 278 -3.85 -22.18 -33.74
C VAL A 278 -2.44 -22.28 -33.18
N GLU A 279 -1.74 -23.35 -33.54
CA GLU A 279 -0.33 -23.53 -33.24
C GLU A 279 0.48 -22.58 -34.13
N ILE A 280 0.94 -21.46 -33.54
CA ILE A 280 1.81 -20.52 -34.24
C ILE A 280 3.23 -21.10 -34.13
N GLU A 281 3.66 -21.80 -35.18
CA GLU A 281 5.04 -22.27 -35.34
C GLU A 281 5.94 -21.05 -35.55
N VAL A 282 6.58 -20.58 -34.47
CA VAL A 282 7.59 -19.53 -34.53
C VAL A 282 8.84 -20.13 -35.15
N LYS A 283 9.01 -19.96 -36.47
CA LYS A 283 10.25 -20.31 -37.16
C LYS A 283 11.42 -19.57 -36.51
N GLN A 284 12.38 -20.39 -36.07
CA GLN A 284 13.66 -20.03 -35.49
C GLN A 284 14.31 -18.86 -36.27
N VAL A 285 14.50 -17.74 -35.58
CA VAL A 285 15.27 -16.61 -36.11
C VAL A 285 16.72 -17.07 -36.19
N VAL A 286 17.23 -17.09 -37.42
CA VAL A 286 18.63 -17.35 -37.75
C VAL A 286 19.49 -16.28 -37.07
N GLU A 287 20.34 -16.69 -36.13
CA GLU A 287 21.42 -15.87 -35.61
C GLU A 287 22.40 -15.57 -36.75
N SER A 288 22.36 -14.35 -37.29
CA SER A 288 23.44 -13.87 -38.13
C SER A 288 24.62 -13.49 -37.24
N GLY A 289 25.65 -14.32 -37.23
CA GLY A 289 26.93 -14.01 -36.62
C GLY A 289 27.49 -12.71 -37.19
N HIS A 290 27.62 -11.70 -36.35
CA HIS A 290 28.35 -10.49 -36.66
C HIS A 290 29.59 -10.42 -35.77
N ASP A 291 30.71 -10.91 -36.33
CA ASP A 291 32.05 -10.75 -35.77
C ASP A 291 32.46 -9.27 -35.84
N GLY A 292 32.11 -8.54 -34.78
CA GLY A 292 32.49 -7.15 -34.56
C GLY A 292 33.65 -7.04 -33.59
N HIS A 293 34.87 -7.12 -34.12
CA HIS A 293 36.12 -6.83 -33.42
C HIS A 293 36.12 -5.38 -32.91
N SER A 294 36.16 -5.16 -31.59
CA SER A 294 36.42 -3.83 -31.01
C SER A 294 37.19 -3.92 -29.69
N ARG A 295 38.50 -3.90 -29.88
CA ARG A 295 39.51 -3.06 -29.20
C ARG A 295 39.16 -2.60 -27.78
N ALA A 296 39.91 -3.18 -26.84
CA ALA A 296 40.10 -2.69 -25.49
C ALA A 296 40.65 -1.26 -25.49
N ASP A 297 40.02 -0.39 -24.71
CA ASP A 297 40.73 0.69 -24.03
C ASP A 297 40.21 0.79 -22.59
N SER A 298 41.19 0.69 -21.70
CA SER A 298 41.11 0.79 -20.24
C SER A 298 40.59 2.17 -19.82
N ILE A 299 39.81 2.24 -18.73
CA ILE A 299 39.93 3.23 -17.65
C ILE A 299 39.05 2.81 -16.47
N GLY A 300 39.64 2.77 -15.27
CA GLY A 300 38.99 3.21 -14.03
C GLY A 300 38.33 2.12 -13.17
N GLY A 301 39.14 1.46 -12.34
CA GLY A 301 38.67 0.55 -11.32
C GLY A 301 37.80 1.20 -10.25
N ILE A 302 36.78 0.46 -9.81
CA ILE A 302 36.15 0.63 -8.51
C ILE A 302 36.08 -0.76 -7.86
N SER A 303 36.70 -0.81 -6.68
CA SER A 303 36.93 -1.94 -5.81
C SER A 303 35.69 -2.80 -5.53
N GLU A 304 35.88 -4.11 -5.65
CA GLU A 304 35.05 -5.16 -5.05
C GLU A 304 34.89 -4.94 -3.54
N CYS A 305 33.65 -4.90 -3.08
CA CYS A 305 33.28 -5.27 -1.72
C CYS A 305 32.46 -6.55 -1.79
N SER A 306 33.18 -7.66 -2.00
CA SER A 306 32.68 -9.01 -1.75
C SER A 306 32.57 -9.19 -0.24
N SER A 307 31.36 -9.19 0.29
CA SER A 307 31.08 -9.65 1.65
C SER A 307 30.19 -10.89 1.59
N HIS A 308 30.87 -12.03 1.75
CA HIS A 308 30.27 -13.27 2.20
C HIS A 308 29.39 -13.01 3.43
N LEU A 309 28.07 -13.19 3.29
CA LEU A 309 27.16 -13.35 4.41
C LEU A 309 26.93 -14.85 4.64
N PRO A 310 27.11 -15.36 5.88
CA PRO A 310 26.86 -16.76 6.18
C PRO A 310 25.36 -17.07 6.09
N LYS A 311 25.07 -18.24 5.51
CA LYS A 311 23.74 -18.85 5.56
C LYS A 311 23.48 -19.32 6.99
N GLY A 312 22.41 -18.82 7.60
CA GLY A 312 21.80 -19.44 8.77
C GLY A 312 21.30 -18.44 9.80
N TRP A 313 20.14 -17.82 9.53
CA TRP A 313 19.08 -17.44 10.47
C TRP A 313 17.78 -17.35 9.66
#